data_AF-A0A2T5LKW9-F1
#
_entry.id   AF-A0A2T5LKW9-F1
#
_cell.length_a   1.000
_cell.length_b   1.000
_cell.length_c   1.000
_cell.angle_alpha   90.00
_cell.angle_beta   90.00
_cell.angle_gamma   90.00
#
_symmetry.space_group_name_H-M   'P 1'
#
loop_
_entity.id
_entity.type
_entity.pdbx_description
1 polymer ?
#
loop_
_entity_poly.entity_id
_entity_poly.type
_entity_poly.pdbx_seq_one_letter_code
_entity_poly.pdbx_strand_id
1 'polypeptide(L)'
;LASCVIRYILYFASSQDSASDSNVVEFQDAKIQLARKIVIRNQQIVALDDSGLCLRQQTSDEGFILAKSHVAILEAKPQFQCLEGSRPVISDGCFGQMVCEALAARLSDNSQKSIIIIHCTQHYMCFLQMDTSDAYIADFESATPKQMLNMFSTPWFDLTKRSGREGVLINIIGIMRRAIDPGSPDPGPPS
;
A
#
# COMPACT_ATOMS: atom_id res chain seq x y z
N LEU A 1 -4.79 -16.47 1.08
CA LEU A 1 -5.76 -16.06 0.03
C LEU A 1 -5.36 -14.74 -0.61
N ALA A 2 -5.28 -13.64 0.15
CA ALA A 2 -4.92 -12.31 -0.37
C ALA A 2 -3.64 -12.31 -1.23
N SER A 3 -2.52 -12.83 -0.71
CA SER A 3 -1.27 -12.96 -1.46
C SER A 3 -1.42 -13.76 -2.77
N CYS A 4 -2.16 -14.86 -2.75
CA CYS A 4 -2.42 -15.66 -3.96
C CYS A 4 -3.20 -14.87 -5.01
N VAL A 5 -4.25 -14.14 -4.61
CA VAL A 5 -5.05 -13.31 -5.52
C VAL A 5 -4.20 -12.17 -6.09
N ILE A 6 -3.43 -11.49 -5.25
CA ILE A 6 -2.56 -10.39 -5.68
C ILE A 6 -1.51 -10.90 -6.68
N ARG A 7 -0.78 -11.98 -6.35
CA ARG A 7 0.21 -12.56 -7.28
C ARG A 7 -0.40 -13.01 -8.59
N TYR A 8 -1.58 -13.65 -8.55
CA TYR A 8 -2.28 -14.04 -9.77
C TYR A 8 -2.56 -12.82 -10.65
N ILE A 9 -3.02 -11.71 -10.07
CA ILE A 9 -3.27 -10.48 -10.81
C ILE A 9 -1.95 -9.91 -11.37
N LEU A 10 -0.90 -9.82 -10.55
CA LEU A 10 0.40 -9.29 -11.00
C LEU A 10 0.99 -10.10 -12.17
N TYR A 11 0.80 -11.42 -12.19
CA TYR A 11 1.36 -12.29 -13.22
C TYR A 11 0.54 -12.39 -14.50
N PHE A 12 -0.77 -12.12 -14.44
CA PHE A 12 -1.67 -12.34 -15.58
C PHE A 12 -2.43 -11.08 -16.02
N ALA A 13 -2.26 -9.94 -15.34
CA ALA A 13 -2.82 -8.69 -15.79
C ALA A 13 -1.93 -8.05 -16.86
N SER A 14 -2.56 -7.58 -17.95
CA SER A 14 -1.88 -7.03 -19.13
C SER A 14 -1.05 -5.76 -18.89
N SER A 15 -1.08 -5.21 -17.67
CA SER A 15 -0.30 -4.01 -17.32
C SER A 15 1.20 -4.29 -17.15
N GLN A 16 1.61 -5.56 -17.23
CA GLN A 16 3.01 -6.01 -17.22
C GLN A 16 3.36 -6.93 -18.41
N ASP A 17 2.46 -7.06 -19.39
CA ASP A 17 2.61 -7.99 -20.52
C ASP A 17 3.50 -7.46 -21.65
N SER A 18 4.02 -6.22 -21.56
CA SER A 18 4.86 -5.69 -22.62
C SER A 18 6.28 -6.23 -22.50
N ALA A 19 6.74 -6.94 -23.53
CA ALA A 19 8.10 -7.47 -23.61
C ALA A 19 9.19 -6.37 -23.62
N SER A 20 8.78 -5.10 -23.71
CA SER A 20 9.63 -3.91 -23.66
C SER A 20 9.66 -3.23 -22.29
N ASP A 21 8.80 -3.61 -21.35
CA ASP A 21 8.77 -2.97 -20.04
C ASP A 21 9.93 -3.46 -19.19
N SER A 22 10.85 -2.55 -18.92
CA SER A 22 11.93 -2.75 -17.97
C SER A 22 11.44 -2.69 -16.52
N ASN A 23 10.16 -2.41 -16.26
CA ASN A 23 9.63 -2.21 -14.92
C ASN A 23 8.57 -3.26 -14.59
N VAL A 24 8.67 -3.90 -13.42
CA VAL A 24 7.75 -4.94 -12.96
C VAL A 24 7.38 -4.67 -11.51
N VAL A 25 6.08 -4.71 -11.20
CA VAL A 25 5.59 -4.73 -9.83
C VAL A 25 5.56 -6.16 -9.33
N GLU A 26 6.20 -6.38 -8.18
CA GLU A 26 6.32 -7.69 -7.54
C GLU A 26 5.70 -7.67 -6.15
N PHE A 27 5.16 -8.83 -5.74
CA PHE A 27 4.72 -9.07 -4.38
C PHE A 27 5.92 -9.42 -3.48
N GLN A 28 6.15 -8.66 -2.42
CA GLN A 28 7.29 -8.85 -1.53
C GLN A 28 7.00 -9.89 -0.44
N ASP A 29 7.42 -11.15 -0.62
CA ASP A 29 7.14 -12.22 0.36
C ASP A 29 7.90 -12.14 1.68
N ALA A 30 8.95 -11.33 1.73
CA ALA A 30 9.67 -11.13 2.96
C ALA A 30 8.77 -10.38 3.94
N LYS A 31 8.30 -11.08 4.97
CA LYS A 31 7.89 -10.46 6.25
C LYS A 31 9.14 -9.85 6.88
N ILE A 32 9.64 -8.79 6.27
CA ILE A 32 10.66 -7.98 6.89
C ILE A 32 9.87 -7.29 7.98
N GLN A 33 10.01 -7.78 9.21
CA GLN A 33 9.56 -7.08 10.39
C GLN A 33 10.38 -5.79 10.46
N LEU A 34 10.03 -4.83 9.62
CA LEU A 34 10.53 -3.47 9.66
C LEU A 34 9.80 -2.86 10.84
N ALA A 35 10.22 -3.26 12.05
CA ALA A 35 10.18 -2.38 13.20
C ALA A 35 11.05 -1.18 12.85
N ARG A 36 10.52 -0.31 11.99
CA ARG A 36 11.25 0.78 11.40
C ARG A 36 11.27 1.85 12.48
N LYS A 37 12.29 1.77 13.32
CA LYS A 37 12.57 2.75 14.35
C LYS A 37 12.97 4.04 13.66
N ILE A 38 11.98 4.85 13.33
CA ILE A 38 12.25 6.22 12.93
C ILE A 38 12.29 7.02 14.21
N VAL A 39 13.48 7.53 14.52
CA VAL A 39 13.68 8.50 15.60
C VAL A 39 13.45 9.86 14.98
N ILE A 40 12.31 10.47 15.30
CA ILE A 40 12.07 11.87 15.03
C ILE A 40 12.15 12.58 16.39
N ARG A 41 13.11 13.52 16.54
CA ARG A 41 13.43 14.31 17.76
C ARG A 41 13.18 13.63 19.14
N ASN A 42 13.52 12.34 19.28
CA ASN A 42 13.39 11.45 20.46
C ASN A 42 12.12 10.57 20.58
N GLN A 43 11.18 10.63 19.65
CA GLN A 43 10.07 9.67 19.59
C GLN A 43 10.38 8.55 18.62
N GLN A 44 10.09 7.31 19.04
CA GLN A 44 10.31 6.11 18.26
C GLN A 44 8.98 5.64 17.67
N ILE A 45 8.81 5.80 16.36
CA ILE A 45 7.71 5.13 15.64
C ILE A 45 8.13 3.67 15.43
N VAL A 46 7.24 2.74 15.75
CA VAL A 46 7.42 1.31 15.46
C VAL A 46 6.18 0.85 14.74
N ALA A 47 6.38 0.34 13.53
CA ALA A 47 5.34 -0.25 12.69
C ALA A 47 5.73 -1.70 12.39
N LEU A 48 4.79 -2.56 12.00
CA LEU A 48 5.06 -3.96 11.67
C LEU A 48 4.63 -4.20 10.23
N ASP A 49 5.56 -4.04 9.30
CA ASP A 49 5.30 -4.29 7.89
C ASP A 49 5.02 -5.79 7.63
N ASP A 50 3.80 -6.09 7.19
CA ASP A 50 3.32 -7.44 6.93
C ASP A 50 3.66 -7.94 5.51
N SER A 51 4.13 -7.04 4.61
CA SER A 51 4.55 -7.24 3.21
C SER A 51 4.11 -6.02 2.37
N GLY A 52 4.33 -6.07 1.05
CA GLY A 52 3.79 -5.08 0.15
C GLY A 52 4.02 -5.41 -1.31
N LEU A 53 3.80 -4.40 -2.14
CA LEU A 53 4.20 -4.39 -3.53
C LEU A 53 5.45 -3.54 -3.67
N CYS A 54 6.40 -3.98 -4.48
CA CYS A 54 7.60 -3.23 -4.82
C CYS A 54 7.75 -3.10 -6.34
N LEU A 55 8.50 -2.09 -6.80
CA LEU A 55 8.86 -1.94 -8.20
C LEU A 55 10.29 -2.43 -8.40
N ARG A 56 10.46 -3.35 -9.34
CA ARG A 56 11.76 -3.75 -9.85
C ARG A 56 11.99 -3.20 -11.24
N GLN A 57 13.23 -2.83 -11.51
CA GLN A 57 13.66 -2.35 -12.80
C GLN A 57 14.75 -3.26 -13.36
N GLN A 58 14.62 -3.67 -14.61
CA GLN A 58 15.63 -4.39 -15.36
C GLN A 58 16.76 -3.44 -15.73
N THR A 59 17.97 -3.80 -15.31
CA THR A 59 19.20 -3.17 -15.77
C THR A 59 19.86 -4.05 -16.83
N SER A 60 20.70 -3.46 -17.67
CA SER A 60 21.43 -4.19 -18.70
C SER A 60 22.39 -5.24 -18.13
N ASP A 61 22.86 -5.05 -16.90
CA ASP A 61 24.02 -5.76 -16.36
C ASP A 61 23.70 -6.65 -15.15
N GLU A 62 22.63 -6.36 -14.39
CA GLU A 62 22.34 -7.03 -13.10
C GLU A 62 20.94 -7.67 -13.04
N GLY A 63 20.22 -7.73 -14.17
CA GLY A 63 18.84 -8.21 -14.19
C GLY A 63 17.90 -7.27 -13.45
N PHE A 64 16.90 -7.79 -12.74
CA PHE A 64 15.90 -6.95 -12.07
C PHE A 64 16.36 -6.51 -10.66
N ILE A 65 16.66 -5.23 -10.51
CA ILE A 65 17.02 -4.61 -9.23
C ILE A 65 15.82 -3.88 -8.59
N LEU A 66 15.86 -3.67 -7.27
CA LEU A 66 14.80 -2.96 -6.55
C LEU A 66 14.88 -1.46 -6.85
N ALA A 67 13.88 -0.92 -7.57
CA ALA A 67 13.79 0.51 -7.89
C ALA A 67 12.96 1.27 -6.86
N LYS A 68 11.86 0.69 -6.39
CA LYS A 68 10.98 1.28 -5.37
C LYS A 68 10.57 0.22 -4.36
N SER A 69 10.91 0.44 -3.10
CA SER A 69 10.63 -0.51 -2.02
C SER A 69 9.14 -0.59 -1.66
N HIS A 70 8.39 0.51 -1.80
CA HIS A 70 6.98 0.58 -1.41
C HIS A 70 6.16 1.16 -2.57
N VAL A 71 5.54 0.30 -3.36
CA VAL A 71 4.48 0.67 -4.32
C VAL A 71 3.13 0.69 -3.60
N ALA A 72 2.89 -0.31 -2.76
CA ALA A 72 1.78 -0.37 -1.81
C ALA A 72 2.20 -1.20 -0.59
N ILE A 73 1.65 -0.90 0.57
CA ILE A 73 1.86 -1.67 1.81
C ILE A 73 0.71 -2.66 1.96
N LEU A 74 0.99 -3.89 2.41
CA LEU A 74 -0.04 -4.89 2.68
C LEU A 74 -0.17 -5.08 4.19
N GLU A 75 -1.33 -4.71 4.74
CA GLU A 75 -1.70 -4.99 6.12
C GLU A 75 -2.70 -6.17 6.11
N ALA A 76 -2.34 -7.28 6.74
CA ALA A 76 -3.16 -8.50 6.71
C ALA A 76 -3.44 -9.02 8.13
N LYS A 77 -4.64 -8.75 8.65
CA LYS A 77 -4.98 -9.20 10.01
C LYS A 77 -5.55 -10.62 10.02
N PRO A 78 -4.90 -11.57 10.74
CA PRO A 78 -5.37 -12.95 10.82
C PRO A 78 -6.51 -13.13 11.83
N GLN A 79 -6.71 -12.19 12.75
CA GLN A 79 -7.77 -12.25 13.75
C GLN A 79 -9.13 -11.85 13.16
N PHE A 80 -10.21 -12.47 13.66
CA PHE A 80 -11.58 -12.08 13.37
C PHE A 80 -11.79 -10.62 13.79
N GLN A 81 -11.80 -9.70 12.83
CA GLN A 81 -12.20 -8.32 13.09
C GLN A 81 -13.70 -8.28 13.39
N CYS A 82 -14.11 -7.28 14.19
CA CYS A 82 -15.52 -7.03 14.46
C CYS A 82 -16.25 -6.82 13.13
N LEU A 83 -17.31 -7.59 12.90
CA LEU A 83 -18.18 -7.42 11.75
C LEU A 83 -19.37 -6.57 12.18
N GLU A 84 -19.49 -5.36 11.64
CA GLU A 84 -20.71 -4.56 11.81
C GLU A 84 -21.59 -4.74 10.58
N GLY A 85 -22.81 -5.26 10.78
CA GLY A 85 -23.73 -5.53 9.68
C GLY A 85 -23.13 -6.46 8.59
N SER A 86 -22.32 -7.45 8.98
CA SER A 86 -21.59 -8.40 8.12
C SER A 86 -20.41 -7.85 7.30
N ARG A 87 -19.99 -6.60 7.54
CA ARG A 87 -18.81 -6.00 6.90
C ARG A 87 -17.69 -5.81 7.91
N PRO A 88 -16.42 -5.98 7.51
CA PRO A 88 -15.31 -5.72 8.42
C PRO A 88 -15.23 -4.25 8.81
N VAL A 89 -14.83 -3.99 10.06
CA VAL A 89 -14.54 -2.65 10.57
C VAL A 89 -13.05 -2.55 10.90
N ILE A 90 -12.45 -1.43 10.55
CA ILE A 90 -11.07 -1.12 10.90
C ILE A 90 -11.09 -0.49 12.30
N SER A 91 -10.58 -1.20 13.30
CA SER A 91 -10.40 -0.64 14.66
C SER A 91 -9.36 0.48 14.68
N ASP A 92 -9.47 1.42 15.62
CA ASP A 92 -8.49 2.50 15.82
C ASP A 92 -7.04 2.01 15.93
N GLY A 93 -6.80 0.88 16.61
CA GLY A 93 -5.45 0.31 16.74
C GLY A 93 -4.89 -0.18 15.40
N CYS A 94 -5.71 -0.88 14.61
CA CYS A 94 -5.33 -1.31 13.25
C CYS A 94 -5.11 -0.11 12.32
N PHE A 95 -5.97 0.90 12.42
CA PHE A 95 -5.84 2.13 11.65
C PHE A 95 -4.56 2.89 12.01
N GLY A 96 -4.27 3.05 13.31
CA GLY A 96 -3.05 3.67 13.80
C GLY A 96 -1.79 2.94 13.34
N GLN A 97 -1.81 1.59 13.31
CA GLN A 97 -0.70 0.81 12.76
C GLN A 97 -0.47 1.11 11.26
N MET A 98 -1.52 1.06 10.44
CA MET A 98 -1.44 1.37 9.01
C MET A 98 -0.92 2.79 8.74
N VAL A 99 -1.37 3.77 9.53
CA VAL A 99 -0.87 5.16 9.46
C VAL A 99 0.62 5.21 9.80
N CYS A 100 1.06 4.54 10.86
CA CYS A 100 2.48 4.47 11.22
C CYS A 100 3.35 3.81 10.14
N GLU A 101 2.86 2.74 9.50
CA GLU A 101 3.56 2.07 8.39
C GLU A 101 3.72 2.97 7.18
N ALA A 102 2.63 3.62 6.78
CA ALA A 102 2.64 4.55 5.66
C ALA A 102 3.51 5.77 5.94
N LEU A 103 3.52 6.29 7.18
CA LEU A 103 4.42 7.39 7.57
C LEU A 103 5.87 6.92 7.53
N ALA A 104 6.14 5.69 7.98
CA ALA A 104 7.47 5.13 7.94
C ALA A 104 7.99 4.92 6.51
N ALA A 105 7.11 4.53 5.58
CA ALA A 105 7.41 4.47 4.15
C ALA A 105 7.70 5.87 3.59
N ARG A 106 6.82 6.85 3.85
CA ARG A 106 6.98 8.27 3.42
C ARG A 106 8.29 8.89 3.91
N LEU A 107 8.67 8.65 5.16
CA LEU A 107 9.88 9.24 5.75
C LEU A 107 11.17 8.63 5.21
N SER A 108 11.08 7.43 4.63
CA SER A 108 12.24 6.74 4.08
C SER A 108 12.41 6.90 2.59
N ASP A 109 11.35 7.29 1.90
CA ASP A 109 11.37 7.71 0.51
C ASP A 109 10.59 9.03 0.36
N ASN A 110 11.34 10.13 0.37
CA ASN A 110 10.75 11.46 0.38
C ASN A 110 10.02 11.84 -0.91
N SER A 111 10.15 11.04 -1.97
CA SER A 111 9.48 11.27 -3.26
C SER A 111 8.00 10.88 -3.23
N GLN A 112 7.59 10.00 -2.31
CA GLN A 112 6.24 9.44 -2.29
C GLN A 112 5.28 10.30 -1.47
N LYS A 113 4.53 11.21 -2.09
CA LYS A 113 3.56 12.04 -1.37
C LYS A 113 2.26 11.32 -1.00
N SER A 114 2.04 10.14 -1.56
CA SER A 114 0.82 9.38 -1.40
C SER A 114 1.17 7.89 -1.33
N ILE A 115 0.73 7.24 -0.26
CA ILE A 115 1.00 5.84 0.06
C ILE A 115 -0.29 5.05 -0.04
N ILE A 116 -0.26 3.93 -0.75
CA ILE A 116 -1.39 3.02 -0.87
C ILE A 116 -1.20 1.88 0.12
N ILE A 117 -2.28 1.54 0.83
CA ILE A 117 -2.34 0.45 1.79
C ILE A 117 -3.43 -0.52 1.32
N ILE A 118 -3.06 -1.78 1.12
CA ILE A 118 -3.98 -2.87 0.84
C ILE A 118 -4.28 -3.52 2.19
N HIS A 119 -5.50 -3.35 2.68
CA HIS A 119 -5.92 -3.96 3.94
C HIS A 119 -6.75 -5.21 3.67
N CYS A 120 -6.34 -6.32 4.27
CA CYS A 120 -6.95 -7.63 4.07
C CYS A 120 -7.40 -8.23 5.39
N THR A 121 -8.62 -8.78 5.42
CA THR A 121 -9.09 -9.61 6.52
C THR A 121 -9.99 -10.71 5.98
N GLN A 122 -9.69 -11.96 6.33
CA GLN A 122 -10.38 -13.15 5.80
C GLN A 122 -10.42 -13.17 4.26
N HIS A 123 -11.62 -13.08 3.67
CA HIS A 123 -11.88 -12.99 2.23
C HIS A 123 -12.28 -11.57 1.78
N TYR A 124 -12.14 -10.57 2.64
CA TYR A 124 -12.38 -9.17 2.32
C TYR A 124 -11.06 -8.42 2.09
N MET A 125 -11.11 -7.47 1.18
CA MET A 125 -10.01 -6.56 0.88
C MET A 125 -10.54 -5.15 0.69
N CYS A 126 -9.84 -4.15 1.22
CA CYS A 126 -10.06 -2.76 0.85
C CYS A 126 -8.71 -2.08 0.62
N PHE A 127 -8.77 -0.94 -0.05
CA PHE A 127 -7.61 -0.10 -0.36
C PHE A 127 -7.79 1.22 0.35
N LEU A 128 -6.72 1.67 1.00
CA LEU A 128 -6.61 2.99 1.58
C LEU A 128 -5.52 3.78 0.87
N GLN A 129 -5.72 5.08 0.74
CA GLN A 129 -4.72 6.01 0.23
C GLN A 129 -4.47 7.07 1.30
N MET A 130 -3.21 7.20 1.70
CA MET A 130 -2.75 8.20 2.64
C MET A 130 -1.95 9.27 1.92
N ASP A 131 -2.49 10.48 1.85
CA ASP A 131 -1.82 11.62 1.25
C ASP A 131 -1.10 12.41 2.33
N THR A 132 0.22 12.49 2.21
CA THR A 132 1.11 13.12 3.18
C THR A 132 1.86 14.27 2.53
N SER A 133 1.42 15.49 2.84
CA SER A 133 2.07 16.69 2.34
C SER A 133 3.43 16.94 3.03
N ASP A 134 4.32 17.65 2.34
CA ASP A 134 5.60 18.05 2.92
C ASP A 134 5.38 18.98 4.13
N ALA A 135 4.31 19.78 4.10
CA ALA A 135 3.88 20.62 5.22
C ALA A 135 3.45 19.78 6.43
N TYR A 136 2.73 18.68 6.22
CA TYR A 136 2.38 17.76 7.31
C TYR A 136 3.63 17.19 7.97
N ILE A 137 4.60 16.69 7.18
CA ILE A 137 5.85 16.15 7.74
C ILE A 137 6.62 17.22 8.54
N ALA A 138 6.67 18.45 8.04
CA ALA A 138 7.35 19.55 8.75
C ALA A 138 6.64 19.96 10.06
N ASP A 139 5.32 19.81 10.12
CA ASP A 139 4.47 20.18 11.25
C ASP A 139 4.16 19.02 12.21
N PHE A 140 4.45 17.77 11.81
CA PHE A 140 4.09 16.55 12.53
C PHE A 140 4.56 16.54 13.99
N GLU A 141 5.74 17.09 14.26
CA GLU A 141 6.32 17.18 15.60
C GLU A 141 6.22 18.59 16.23
N SER A 142 5.43 19.48 15.63
CA SER A 142 5.23 20.79 16.23
C SER A 142 4.47 20.64 17.55
N ALA A 143 4.70 21.55 18.50
CA ALA A 143 3.99 21.50 19.79
C ALA A 143 2.46 21.63 19.63
N THR A 144 2.02 22.13 18.47
CA THR A 144 0.62 22.30 18.11
C THR A 144 0.44 21.97 16.62
N PRO A 145 0.40 20.67 16.23
CA PRO A 145 0.21 20.29 14.85
C PRO A 145 -1.12 20.82 14.33
N LYS A 146 -1.08 21.48 13.17
CA LYS A 146 -2.23 22.09 12.48
C LYS A 146 -2.55 21.37 11.18
N GLN A 147 -1.58 20.68 10.60
CA GLN A 147 -1.77 19.92 9.38
C GLN A 147 -2.53 18.62 9.66
N MET A 148 -3.55 18.35 8.86
CA MET A 148 -4.31 17.11 8.91
C MET A 148 -3.74 16.11 7.90
N LEU A 149 -3.81 14.84 8.28
CA LEU A 149 -3.52 13.72 7.38
C LEU A 149 -4.81 13.36 6.64
N ASN A 150 -4.75 13.27 5.32
CA ASN A 150 -5.90 12.89 4.51
C ASN A 150 -5.84 11.40 4.19
N MET A 151 -6.94 10.72 4.47
CA MET A 151 -7.11 9.28 4.26
C MET A 151 -8.35 9.03 3.43
N PHE A 152 -8.19 8.29 2.34
CA PHE A 152 -9.28 7.82 1.50
C PHE A 152 -9.36 6.31 1.60
N SER A 153 -10.56 5.76 1.51
CA SER A 153 -10.76 4.31 1.46
C SER A 153 -11.83 3.94 0.45
N THR A 154 -11.59 2.79 -0.18
CA THR A 154 -12.63 2.09 -0.93
C THR A 154 -13.61 1.40 0.03
N PRO A 155 -14.81 1.03 -0.46
CA PRO A 155 -15.61 0.01 0.18
C PRO A 155 -14.85 -1.32 0.30
N TRP A 156 -15.29 -2.16 1.23
CA TRP A 156 -14.80 -3.54 1.32
C TRP A 156 -15.26 -4.39 0.13
N PHE A 157 -14.30 -5.02 -0.53
CA PHE A 157 -14.52 -5.98 -1.61
C PHE A 157 -14.55 -7.41 -1.06
N ASP A 158 -15.65 -8.12 -1.33
CA ASP A 158 -15.84 -9.52 -0.96
C ASP A 158 -15.30 -10.44 -2.06
N LEU A 159 -14.16 -11.10 -1.83
CA LEU A 159 -13.51 -11.97 -2.82
C LEU A 159 -14.34 -13.21 -3.17
N THR A 160 -15.34 -13.58 -2.36
CA THR A 160 -16.26 -14.66 -2.70
C THR A 160 -17.23 -14.25 -3.81
N LYS A 161 -17.47 -12.95 -3.97
CA LYS A 161 -18.34 -12.37 -4.99
C LYS A 161 -17.55 -11.93 -6.21
N ARG A 162 -18.15 -12.11 -7.39
CA ARG A 162 -17.54 -11.70 -8.68
C ARG A 162 -17.21 -10.20 -8.69
N SER A 163 -18.16 -9.36 -8.28
CA SER A 163 -17.97 -7.91 -8.23
C SER A 163 -16.84 -7.49 -7.28
N GLY A 164 -16.66 -8.18 -6.16
CA GLY A 164 -15.54 -7.92 -5.25
C GLY A 164 -14.19 -8.28 -5.89
N ARG A 165 -14.10 -9.41 -6.59
CA ARG A 165 -12.90 -9.79 -7.36
C ARG A 165 -12.59 -8.79 -8.48
N GLU A 166 -13.60 -8.32 -9.19
CA GLU A 166 -13.45 -7.30 -10.24
C GLU A 166 -12.95 -5.96 -9.66
N GLY A 167 -13.51 -5.52 -8.53
CA GLY A 167 -13.04 -4.31 -7.83
C GLY A 167 -11.58 -4.41 -7.38
N VAL A 168 -11.18 -5.56 -6.82
CA VAL A 168 -9.78 -5.82 -6.44
C VAL A 168 -8.86 -5.83 -7.65
N LEU A 169 -9.28 -6.46 -8.76
CA LEU A 169 -8.52 -6.47 -10.01
C LEU A 169 -8.28 -5.06 -10.54
N ILE A 170 -9.32 -4.23 -10.62
CA ILE A 170 -9.21 -2.84 -11.12
C ILE A 170 -8.27 -2.02 -10.25
N ASN A 171 -8.39 -2.11 -8.93
CA ASN A 171 -7.53 -1.37 -8.00
C ASN A 171 -6.06 -1.81 -8.11
N ILE A 172 -5.77 -3.11 -8.16
CA ILE A 172 -4.39 -3.60 -8.32
C ILE A 172 -3.80 -3.19 -9.68
N ILE A 173 -4.57 -3.25 -10.76
CA ILE A 173 -4.15 -2.76 -12.07
C ILE A 173 -3.84 -1.25 -12.02
N GLY A 174 -4.67 -0.46 -11.33
CA GLY A 174 -4.42 0.97 -11.12
C GLY A 174 -3.11 1.23 -10.39
N ILE A 175 -2.83 0.46 -9.33
CA ILE A 175 -1.57 0.51 -8.58
C ILE A 175 -0.37 0.19 -9.49
N MET A 176 -0.47 -0.88 -10.30
CA MET A 176 0.59 -1.27 -11.24
C MET A 176 0.90 -0.15 -12.23
N ARG A 177 -0.14 0.42 -12.86
CA ARG A 177 0.02 1.52 -13.85
C ARG A 177 0.64 2.75 -13.23
N ARG A 178 0.18 3.16 -12.05
CA ARG A 178 0.76 4.30 -11.31
C ARG A 178 2.22 4.08 -10.94
N ALA A 179 2.64 2.83 -10.70
CA ALA A 179 4.02 2.50 -10.39
C ALA A 179 4.93 2.48 -11.62
N ILE A 180 4.44 1.94 -12.74
CA ILE A 180 5.21 1.74 -13.97
C ILE A 180 5.29 3.04 -14.79
N ASP A 181 4.21 3.82 -14.83
CA ASP A 181 4.13 5.10 -15.53
C ASP A 181 3.74 6.24 -14.56
N PRO A 182 4.71 6.83 -13.84
CA PRO A 182 4.46 7.92 -12.90
C PRO A 182 4.01 9.23 -13.58
N GLY A 183 4.01 9.30 -14.93
CA GLY A 183 3.46 10.41 -15.71
C GLY A 183 1.99 10.23 -16.09
N SER A 184 1.41 9.04 -15.85
CA SER A 184 0.00 8.78 -16.07
C SER A 184 -0.86 9.60 -15.09
N PRO A 185 -2.01 10.15 -15.53
CA PRO A 185 -2.89 10.91 -14.65
C PRO A 185 -3.29 10.03 -13.47
N ASP A 186 -3.13 10.56 -12.25
CA ASP A 186 -3.54 9.92 -11.01
C ASP A 186 -4.98 9.40 -11.20
N PRO A 187 -5.28 8.10 -11.02
CA PRO A 187 -6.57 7.50 -11.36
C PRO A 187 -7.77 8.03 -10.54
N GLY A 188 -7.61 9.16 -9.84
CA GLY A 188 -8.51 9.64 -8.82
C GLY A 188 -8.46 8.74 -7.59
N PRO A 189 -9.11 9.16 -6.50
CA PRO A 189 -9.30 8.30 -5.35
C PRO A 189 -9.98 7.00 -5.82
N PRO A 190 -9.61 5.86 -5.23
CA PRO A 190 -10.16 4.58 -5.65
C PRO A 190 -11.69 4.57 -5.42
N SER A 191 -12.43 4.16 -6.45
CA SER A 191 -13.91 4.17 -6.48
C SER A 191 -14.53 2.89 -5.96
#